data_AF-A0A2C9DSC4-F1
#
_entry.id   AF-A0A2C9DSC4-F1
#
_cell.length_a   1.000
_cell.length_b   1.000
_cell.length_c   1.000
_cell.angle_alpha   90.00
_cell.angle_beta   90.00
_cell.angle_gamma   90.00
#
_symmetry.space_group_name_H-M   'P 1'
#
loop_
_entity.id
_entity.type
_entity.pdbx_description
1 polymer ?
#
loop_
_entity_poly.entity_id
_entity_poly.type
_entity_poly.pdbx_seq_one_letter_code
_entity_poly.pdbx_strand_id
1 'polypeptide(L)'
;MLNLQEFFGENIGKIVISKDTCTYRVDKLNDIFDIIIPHFDKYPLVTQKLADYILFKEIVNLMKNKEHLTLEGLKKILSIKASLNLGLSPCGGGDPYQGSPNGDPLRGSEELKDKFSDIQAAVKRPLIIDKIIPSPFWVAGFTTGDGSFYLTIPLRGIRQDSLIGNPSGIRASKLNEISRIDIGVFNSSAFEGYYFIGKIYCLF
;
A
#
# COMPACT_ATOMS: atom_id res chain seq x y z
N MET A 1 16.18 -3.32 0.64
CA MET A 1 15.75 -2.19 1.50
C MET A 1 16.77 -1.05 1.50
N LEU A 2 18.08 -1.33 1.57
CA LEU A 2 19.15 -0.31 1.48
C LEU A 2 19.04 0.57 0.22
N ASN A 3 18.86 -0.04 -0.95
CA ASN A 3 18.70 0.71 -2.22
C ASN A 3 17.50 1.69 -2.21
N LEU A 4 16.44 1.40 -1.43
CA LEU A 4 15.28 2.30 -1.32
C LEU A 4 15.61 3.52 -0.45
N GLN A 5 16.34 3.29 0.64
CA GLN A 5 16.83 4.38 1.47
C GLN A 5 17.82 5.25 0.68
N GLU A 6 18.77 4.65 -0.03
CA GLU A 6 19.71 5.37 -0.91
C GLU A 6 18.98 6.18 -1.99
N PHE A 7 17.93 5.63 -2.59
CA PHE A 7 17.13 6.33 -3.60
C PHE A 7 16.51 7.63 -3.08
N PHE A 8 15.98 7.63 -1.86
CA PHE A 8 15.41 8.84 -1.24
C PHE A 8 16.47 9.71 -0.54
N GLY A 9 17.66 9.17 -0.29
CA GLY A 9 18.82 9.83 0.30
C GLY A 9 19.33 9.12 1.57
N GLU A 10 20.65 9.10 1.76
CA GLU A 10 21.33 8.31 2.81
C GLU A 10 20.82 8.56 4.25
N ASN A 11 20.26 9.74 4.53
CA ASN A 11 19.75 10.13 5.86
C ASN A 11 18.22 10.23 5.95
N ILE A 12 17.50 9.78 4.91
CA ILE A 12 16.05 9.90 4.83
C ILE A 12 15.38 8.61 5.27
N GLY A 13 14.57 8.73 6.31
CA GLY A 13 13.95 7.59 6.96
C GLY A 13 14.94 6.70 7.72
N LYS A 14 14.44 5.56 8.16
CA LYS A 14 15.22 4.54 8.88
C LYS A 14 14.74 3.15 8.53
N ILE A 15 15.68 2.22 8.62
CA ILE A 15 15.41 0.79 8.46
C ILE A 15 15.31 0.17 9.85
N VAL A 16 14.19 -0.50 10.12
CA VAL A 16 13.97 -1.28 11.33
C VAL A 16 13.93 -2.75 10.95
N ILE A 17 14.82 -3.54 11.53
CA ILE A 17 14.90 -4.98 11.30
C ILE A 17 14.15 -5.68 12.44
N SER A 18 13.24 -6.58 12.07
CA SER A 18 12.58 -7.53 12.95
C SER A 18 13.03 -8.95 12.56
N LYS A 19 12.59 -9.97 13.30
CA LYS A 19 13.08 -11.35 13.14
C LYS A 19 13.11 -11.82 11.68
N ASP A 20 11.99 -11.72 10.99
CA ASP A 20 11.81 -12.24 9.63
C ASP A 20 11.42 -11.15 8.62
N THR A 21 11.44 -9.87 9.05
CA THR A 21 10.98 -8.75 8.25
C THR A 21 11.85 -7.51 8.43
N CYS A 22 11.81 -6.63 7.44
CA CYS A 22 12.53 -5.37 7.45
C CYS A 22 11.58 -4.27 7.01
N THR A 23 11.51 -3.18 7.78
CA THR A 23 10.61 -2.06 7.53
C THR A 23 11.43 -0.79 7.28
N TYR A 24 11.23 -0.16 6.13
CA TYR A 24 11.69 1.20 5.87
C TYR A 24 10.58 2.17 6.22
N ARG A 25 10.88 3.15 7.08
CA ARG A 25 9.90 4.15 7.56
C ARG A 25 10.49 5.56 7.54
N VAL A 26 9.69 6.51 7.08
CA VAL A 26 10.01 7.95 7.11
C VAL A 26 9.00 8.62 8.04
N ASP A 27 9.47 9.06 9.20
CA ASP A 27 8.60 9.65 10.24
C ASP A 27 8.80 11.17 10.39
N LYS A 28 9.94 11.70 9.92
CA LYS A 28 10.26 13.12 10.06
C LYS A 28 9.36 13.94 9.15
N LEU A 29 8.61 14.89 9.72
CA LEU A 29 7.65 15.71 8.99
C LEU A 29 8.29 16.46 7.81
N ASN A 30 9.51 17.00 7.98
CA ASN A 30 10.22 17.69 6.91
C ASN A 30 10.60 16.72 5.78
N ASP A 31 11.19 15.56 6.08
CA ASP A 31 11.51 14.55 5.07
C ASP A 31 10.26 14.12 4.28
N ILE A 32 9.13 13.92 4.96
CA ILE A 32 7.86 13.58 4.32
C ILE A 32 7.42 14.70 3.36
N PHE A 33 7.45 15.95 3.83
CA PHE A 33 6.95 17.09 3.08
C PHE A 33 7.87 17.50 1.92
N ASP A 34 9.19 17.49 2.14
CA ASP A 34 10.18 18.00 1.19
C ASP A 34 10.64 16.94 0.17
N ILE A 35 10.45 15.64 0.46
CA ILE A 35 10.98 14.54 -0.36
C ILE A 35 9.88 13.56 -0.79
N ILE A 36 9.14 13.00 0.16
CA ILE A 36 8.17 11.94 -0.12
C ILE A 36 6.96 12.47 -0.90
N ILE A 37 6.38 13.59 -0.47
CA ILE A 37 5.24 14.20 -1.17
C ILE A 37 5.63 14.60 -2.60
N PRO A 38 6.73 15.35 -2.87
CA PRO A 38 7.12 15.71 -4.22
C PRO A 38 7.37 14.50 -5.13
N HIS A 39 7.92 13.41 -4.60
CA HIS A 39 8.10 12.17 -5.38
C HIS A 39 6.76 11.61 -5.86
N PHE A 40 5.78 11.44 -4.96
CA PHE A 40 4.48 10.87 -5.30
C PHE A 40 3.55 11.85 -6.04
N ASP A 41 3.82 13.16 -5.97
CA ASP A 41 3.18 14.15 -6.86
C ASP A 41 3.70 14.02 -8.29
N LYS A 42 5.01 13.80 -8.45
CA LYS A 42 5.66 13.63 -9.76
C LYS A 42 5.39 12.26 -10.38
N TYR A 43 5.32 11.22 -9.54
CA TYR A 43 5.08 9.83 -9.94
C TYR A 43 3.88 9.26 -9.16
N PRO A 44 2.64 9.62 -9.57
CA PRO A 44 1.44 9.27 -8.82
C PRO A 44 1.20 7.77 -8.71
N LEU A 45 0.66 7.36 -7.56
CA LEU A 45 0.14 6.01 -7.37
C LEU A 45 -1.02 5.73 -8.33
N VAL A 46 -1.12 4.47 -8.76
CA VAL A 46 -2.11 4.02 -9.76
C VAL A 46 -3.29 3.30 -9.10
N THR A 47 -3.07 2.64 -7.96
CA THR A 47 -4.08 1.84 -7.25
C THR A 47 -4.98 2.69 -6.34
N GLN A 48 -5.94 2.08 -5.65
CA GLN A 48 -6.74 2.75 -4.62
C GLN A 48 -5.91 3.39 -3.49
N LYS A 49 -4.64 3.01 -3.34
CA LYS A 49 -3.70 3.64 -2.39
C LYS A 49 -3.45 5.12 -2.71
N LEU A 50 -3.73 5.58 -3.95
CA LEU A 50 -3.70 7.00 -4.27
C LEU A 50 -4.70 7.80 -3.43
N ALA A 51 -5.88 7.23 -3.14
CA ALA A 51 -6.87 7.90 -2.28
C ALA A 51 -6.32 8.11 -0.86
N ASP A 52 -5.63 7.12 -0.30
CA ASP A 52 -4.96 7.26 1.00
C ASP A 52 -3.84 8.30 0.94
N TYR A 53 -3.06 8.31 -0.14
CA TYR A 53 -2.00 9.29 -0.33
C TYR A 53 -2.52 10.73 -0.35
N ILE A 54 -3.65 10.98 -1.04
CA ILE A 54 -4.27 12.31 -1.09
C ILE A 54 -4.67 12.77 0.32
N LEU A 55 -5.37 11.91 1.07
CA LEU A 55 -5.77 12.21 2.46
C LEU A 55 -4.55 12.38 3.39
N PHE A 56 -3.52 11.57 3.21
CA PHE A 56 -2.25 11.69 3.94
C PHE A 56 -1.56 13.04 3.66
N LYS A 57 -1.50 13.46 2.40
CA LYS A 57 -0.93 14.75 1.98
C LYS A 57 -1.66 15.92 2.64
N GLU A 58 -2.99 15.87 2.73
CA GLU A 58 -3.79 16.87 3.44
C GLU A 58 -3.41 16.96 4.92
N ILE A 59 -3.29 15.83 5.61
CA ILE A 59 -2.86 15.79 7.01
C ILE A 59 -1.46 16.39 7.18
N VAL A 60 -0.51 16.04 6.31
CA VAL A 60 0.85 16.58 6.36
C VAL A 60 0.86 18.10 6.18
N ASN A 61 0.03 18.65 5.31
CA ASN A 61 -0.11 20.10 5.14
C ASN A 61 -0.65 20.77 6.41
N LEU A 62 -1.70 20.21 7.03
CA LEU A 62 -2.21 20.70 8.33
C LEU A 62 -1.13 20.65 9.43
N MET A 63 -0.30 19.61 9.41
CA MET A 63 0.82 19.48 10.34
C MET A 63 1.91 20.53 10.08
N LYS A 64 2.29 20.74 8.81
CA LYS A 64 3.29 21.74 8.40
C LYS A 64 2.88 23.15 8.78
N ASN A 65 1.59 23.48 8.63
CA ASN A 65 1.00 24.75 9.01
C ASN A 65 0.77 24.89 10.54
N LYS A 66 1.12 23.86 11.32
CA LYS A 66 0.88 23.78 12.77
C LYS A 66 -0.60 23.86 13.19
N GLU A 67 -1.53 23.65 12.27
CA GLU A 67 -2.98 23.71 12.54
C GLU A 67 -3.41 22.59 13.51
N HIS A 68 -2.73 21.44 13.45
CA HIS A 68 -2.92 20.30 14.36
C HIS A 68 -2.77 20.63 15.86
N LEU A 69 -2.15 21.76 16.21
CA LEU A 69 -2.00 22.22 17.60
C LEU A 69 -3.29 22.87 18.14
N THR A 70 -4.27 23.12 17.28
CA THR A 70 -5.59 23.65 17.66
C THR A 70 -6.62 22.53 17.72
N LEU A 71 -7.66 22.71 18.55
CA LEU A 71 -8.76 21.75 18.63
C LEU A 71 -9.44 21.54 17.28
N GLU A 72 -9.67 22.63 16.53
CA GLU A 72 -10.25 22.61 15.19
C GLU A 72 -9.38 21.82 14.19
N GLY A 73 -8.07 22.09 14.16
CA GLY A 73 -7.15 21.37 13.29
C GLY A 73 -7.03 19.89 13.66
N LEU A 74 -7.07 19.56 14.94
CA LEU A 74 -7.11 18.17 15.42
C LEU A 74 -8.40 17.45 14.96
N LYS A 75 -9.57 18.10 15.11
CA LYS A 75 -10.85 17.56 14.62
C LYS A 75 -10.82 17.29 13.11
N LYS A 76 -10.25 18.21 12.32
CA LYS A 76 -10.04 18.01 10.87
C LYS A 76 -9.18 16.77 10.58
N ILE A 77 -8.03 16.64 11.26
CA ILE A 77 -7.14 15.48 11.08
C ILE A 77 -7.86 14.17 11.43
N LEU A 78 -8.64 14.15 12.52
CA LEU A 78 -9.41 12.97 12.92
C LEU A 78 -10.48 12.59 11.88
N SER A 79 -11.19 13.58 11.32
CA SER A 79 -12.17 13.36 10.25
C SER A 79 -11.53 12.78 8.99
N ILE A 80 -10.34 13.27 8.60
CA ILE A 80 -9.57 12.72 7.47
C ILE A 80 -9.07 11.31 7.81
N LYS A 81 -8.54 11.09 9.01
CA LYS A 81 -7.99 9.81 9.47
C LYS A 81 -9.05 8.71 9.51
N ALA A 82 -10.31 9.05 9.76
CA ALA A 82 -11.43 8.12 9.71
C ALA A 82 -11.65 7.49 8.32
N SER A 83 -11.20 8.15 7.25
CA SER A 83 -11.29 7.67 5.87
C SER A 83 -9.96 7.12 5.31
N LEU A 84 -8.90 7.16 6.11
CA LEU A 84 -7.56 6.70 5.77
C LEU A 84 -7.35 5.24 6.22
N ASN A 85 -6.95 4.37 5.30
CA ASN A 85 -6.74 2.93 5.53
C ASN A 85 -7.96 2.27 6.22
N LEU A 86 -7.77 1.64 7.38
CA LEU A 86 -8.81 1.00 8.20
C LEU A 86 -9.62 2.01 9.06
N GLY A 87 -9.45 3.31 8.84
CA GLY A 87 -10.13 4.35 9.59
C GLY A 87 -9.65 4.51 11.03
N LEU A 88 -10.57 4.82 11.96
CA LEU A 88 -10.30 4.92 13.39
C LEU A 88 -10.42 3.53 14.04
N SER A 89 -9.29 2.83 14.17
CA SER A 89 -9.20 1.53 14.84
C SER A 89 -9.78 1.62 16.26
N PRO A 90 -10.62 0.68 16.71
CA PRO A 90 -10.91 0.49 18.12
C PRO A 90 -9.61 0.15 18.87
N CYS A 91 -9.34 0.80 19.99
CA CYS A 91 -8.32 0.40 20.94
C CYS A 91 -8.74 -0.93 21.55
N GLY A 92 -8.29 -2.02 20.92
CA GLY A 92 -8.62 -3.38 21.32
C GLY A 92 -8.01 -4.44 20.40
N GLY A 93 -7.64 -4.10 19.17
CA GLY A 93 -6.75 -4.92 18.35
C GLY A 93 -5.32 -4.47 18.57
N GLY A 94 -4.58 -5.16 19.46
CA GLY A 94 -3.17 -4.88 19.68
C GLY A 94 -2.39 -4.91 18.36
N ASP A 95 -1.63 -3.84 18.10
CA ASP A 95 -0.42 -3.97 17.30
C ASP A 95 0.51 -4.95 18.05
N PRO A 96 0.87 -6.12 17.48
CA PRO A 96 1.77 -7.07 18.14
C PRO A 96 3.19 -6.50 18.34
N TYR A 97 3.49 -5.36 17.71
CA TYR A 97 4.81 -4.73 17.66
C TYR A 97 4.75 -3.26 18.08
N GLN A 98 4.28 -2.96 19.29
CA GLN A 98 4.80 -1.80 20.04
C GLN A 98 4.42 -1.79 21.52
N GLY A 99 5.36 -2.24 22.36
CA GLY A 99 5.54 -1.75 23.72
C GLY A 99 6.69 -0.76 23.71
N SER A 100 6.40 0.54 23.66
CA SER A 100 7.38 1.58 24.04
C SER A 100 7.17 1.90 25.53
N PRO A 101 8.19 1.84 26.40
CA PRO A 101 8.04 2.12 27.82
C PRO A 101 7.87 3.61 28.15
N ASN A 102 8.09 4.49 27.17
CA ASN A 102 8.04 5.95 27.35
C ASN A 102 7.30 6.59 26.17
N GLY A 103 6.16 7.23 26.42
CA GLY A 103 5.60 8.25 25.52
C GLY A 103 4.10 8.16 25.19
N ASP A 104 3.39 9.18 25.67
CA ASP A 104 2.11 9.75 25.21
C ASP A 104 0.76 9.09 25.64
N PRO A 105 -0.07 9.77 26.46
CA PRO A 105 -1.38 9.29 26.90
C PRO A 105 -2.45 9.22 25.81
N LEU A 106 -2.22 9.72 24.60
CA LEU A 106 -3.25 9.77 23.54
C LEU A 106 -3.44 8.43 22.81
N ARG A 107 -3.56 7.34 23.55
CA ARG A 107 -3.71 5.97 23.03
C ARG A 107 -5.03 5.35 23.47
N GLY A 108 -6.13 5.92 22.99
CA GLY A 108 -7.49 5.44 23.27
C GLY A 108 -8.49 5.94 22.23
N SER A 109 -8.84 5.13 21.23
CA SER A 109 -9.82 5.49 20.20
C SER A 109 -11.24 5.65 20.74
N GLU A 110 -11.56 5.01 21.86
CA GLU A 110 -12.86 5.15 22.53
C GLU A 110 -12.94 6.49 23.23
N GLU A 111 -11.88 6.91 23.92
CA GLU A 111 -11.79 8.29 24.42
C GLU A 111 -11.82 9.32 23.30
N LEU A 112 -11.21 9.04 22.14
CA LEU A 112 -11.27 9.94 20.99
C LEU A 112 -12.66 9.98 20.35
N LYS A 113 -13.37 8.85 20.23
CA LYS A 113 -14.74 8.83 19.69
C LYS A 113 -15.74 9.50 20.65
N ASP A 114 -15.54 9.34 21.95
CA ASP A 114 -16.40 9.92 22.99
C ASP A 114 -16.14 11.42 23.17
N LYS A 115 -14.87 11.84 23.28
CA LYS A 115 -14.46 13.27 23.39
C LYS A 115 -14.74 14.08 22.13
N PHE A 116 -14.93 13.42 20.99
CA PHE A 116 -15.14 14.06 19.70
C PHE A 116 -16.36 13.50 18.95
N SER A 117 -17.43 13.23 19.70
CA SER A 117 -18.73 12.81 19.15
C SER A 117 -19.36 13.84 18.20
N ASP A 118 -18.88 15.09 18.24
CA ASP A 118 -19.27 16.21 17.39
C ASP A 118 -18.45 16.33 16.09
N ILE A 119 -17.48 15.43 15.85
CA ILE A 119 -16.71 15.45 14.59
C ILE A 119 -17.65 15.27 13.40
N GLN A 120 -17.55 16.22 12.47
CA GLN A 120 -18.18 16.17 11.16
C GLN A 120 -17.85 14.83 10.47
N ALA A 121 -18.88 14.23 9.85
CA ALA A 121 -18.81 12.94 9.19
C ALA A 121 -17.52 12.74 8.39
N ALA A 122 -16.99 11.52 8.43
CA ALA A 122 -15.73 11.14 7.79
C ALA A 122 -15.63 11.68 6.36
N VAL A 123 -14.47 12.27 6.02
CA VAL A 123 -14.23 12.87 4.70
C VAL A 123 -14.51 11.84 3.61
N LYS A 124 -15.24 12.23 2.55
CA LYS A 124 -15.54 11.30 1.46
C LYS A 124 -14.24 10.84 0.79
N ARG A 125 -13.97 9.54 0.84
CA ARG A 125 -12.81 8.94 0.16
C ARG A 125 -12.98 9.04 -1.37
N PRO A 126 -11.98 9.56 -2.10
CA PRO A 126 -12.04 9.57 -3.56
C PRO A 126 -11.91 8.14 -4.11
N LEU A 127 -12.74 7.82 -5.10
CA LEU A 127 -12.63 6.56 -5.84
C LEU A 127 -11.66 6.75 -7.00
N ILE A 128 -10.66 5.88 -7.09
CA ILE A 128 -9.69 5.91 -8.19
C ILE A 128 -10.20 4.98 -9.28
N ILE A 129 -10.61 5.52 -10.42
CA ILE A 129 -11.18 4.74 -11.52
C ILE A 129 -10.28 4.91 -12.75
N ASP A 130 -10.02 3.80 -13.46
CA ASP A 130 -9.40 3.77 -14.80
C ASP A 130 -8.09 4.54 -14.97
N LYS A 131 -7.11 4.31 -14.07
CA LYS A 131 -5.75 4.82 -14.25
C LYS A 131 -5.01 4.03 -15.33
N ILE A 132 -4.48 4.75 -16.32
CA ILE A 132 -3.56 4.20 -17.33
C ILE A 132 -2.24 3.83 -16.64
N ILE A 133 -1.70 2.65 -16.97
CA ILE A 133 -0.38 2.21 -16.50
C ILE A 133 0.68 3.17 -17.06
N PRO A 134 1.44 3.87 -16.21
CA PRO A 134 2.26 4.99 -16.65
C PRO A 134 3.55 4.55 -17.37
N SER A 135 4.05 3.34 -17.07
CA SER A 135 5.33 2.85 -17.57
C SER A 135 5.47 1.33 -17.35
N PRO A 136 6.20 0.60 -18.22
CA PRO A 136 6.55 -0.80 -17.95
C PRO A 136 7.35 -0.97 -16.65
N PHE A 137 8.12 0.03 -16.23
CA PHE A 137 8.84 -0.01 -14.95
C PHE A 137 7.89 -0.01 -13.75
N TRP A 138 6.71 0.60 -13.88
CA TRP A 138 5.68 0.53 -12.84
C TRP A 138 5.17 -0.90 -12.67
N VAL A 139 4.92 -1.62 -13.77
CA VAL A 139 4.48 -3.03 -13.75
C VAL A 139 5.54 -3.91 -13.11
N ALA A 140 6.81 -3.71 -13.46
CA ALA A 140 7.93 -4.44 -12.86
C ALA A 140 8.03 -4.20 -11.35
N GLY A 141 7.92 -2.94 -10.90
CA GLY A 141 7.92 -2.59 -9.49
C GLY A 141 6.72 -3.18 -8.72
N PHE A 142 5.52 -3.06 -9.28
CA PHE A 142 4.30 -3.63 -8.69
C PHE A 142 4.39 -5.16 -8.59
N THR A 143 4.83 -5.82 -9.65
CA THR A 143 5.00 -7.29 -9.70
C THR A 143 6.10 -7.77 -8.75
N THR A 144 7.12 -6.96 -8.47
CA THR A 144 8.16 -7.29 -7.47
C THR A 144 7.58 -7.31 -6.05
N GLY A 145 6.58 -6.48 -5.77
CA GLY A 145 5.91 -6.42 -4.47
C GLY A 145 4.81 -7.47 -4.30
N ASP A 146 3.89 -7.54 -5.25
CA ASP A 146 2.64 -8.32 -5.14
C ASP A 146 2.54 -9.48 -6.15
N GLY A 147 3.54 -9.65 -7.02
CA GLY A 147 3.57 -10.71 -8.01
C GLY A 147 4.03 -12.04 -7.46
N SER A 148 3.60 -13.13 -8.10
CA SER A 148 4.07 -14.47 -7.77
C SER A 148 4.30 -15.35 -8.99
N PHE A 149 5.44 -16.04 -8.98
CA PHE A 149 5.85 -16.97 -10.03
C PHE A 149 5.95 -18.38 -9.45
N TYR A 150 5.10 -19.28 -9.94
CA TYR A 150 5.13 -20.68 -9.55
C TYR A 150 5.37 -21.56 -10.77
N LEU A 151 6.13 -22.63 -10.55
CA LEU A 151 6.28 -23.72 -11.51
C LEU A 151 5.39 -24.87 -11.06
N THR A 152 4.44 -25.24 -11.90
CA THR A 152 3.67 -26.48 -11.72
C THR A 152 4.25 -27.53 -12.65
N ILE A 153 4.84 -28.58 -12.07
CA ILE A 153 5.26 -29.77 -12.82
C ILE A 153 4.08 -30.75 -12.80
N PRO A 154 3.36 -30.93 -13.92
CA PRO A 154 2.28 -31.90 -13.95
C PRO A 154 2.86 -33.31 -13.87
N LEU A 155 2.53 -34.04 -12.81
CA LEU A 155 2.76 -35.48 -12.75
C LEU A 155 1.73 -36.18 -13.65
N ARG A 156 1.95 -36.14 -14.97
CA ARG A 156 1.35 -37.13 -15.86
C ARG A 156 2.22 -38.38 -15.77
N GLY A 157 1.57 -39.51 -15.51
CA GLY A 157 2.22 -40.78 -15.21
C GLY A 157 3.41 -41.06 -16.13
N ILE A 158 4.57 -41.25 -15.51
CA ILE A 158 5.73 -41.84 -16.17
C ILE A 158 5.28 -43.24 -16.60
N ARG A 159 4.89 -43.40 -17.87
CA ARG A 159 4.93 -44.72 -18.51
C ARG A 159 6.40 -45.00 -18.78
N GLN A 160 6.89 -46.16 -18.39
CA GLN A 160 8.32 -46.53 -18.39
C GLN A 160 8.91 -46.71 -19.81
N ASP A 161 8.14 -46.33 -20.83
CA ASP A 161 8.35 -46.68 -22.22
C ASP A 161 7.93 -45.47 -23.09
N SER A 162 8.73 -44.41 -23.03
CA SER A 162 8.89 -43.41 -24.11
C SER A 162 9.97 -42.40 -23.74
N LEU A 163 11.23 -42.77 -23.99
CA LEU A 163 12.24 -41.78 -24.39
C LEU A 163 11.79 -41.28 -25.77
N ILE A 164 11.08 -40.16 -25.84
CA ILE A 164 10.96 -39.18 -26.95
C ILE A 164 9.67 -38.39 -26.74
N GLY A 165 9.84 -37.10 -26.41
CA GLY A 165 8.89 -36.02 -26.71
C GLY A 165 7.67 -35.89 -25.81
N ASN A 166 7.73 -34.98 -24.83
CA ASN A 166 6.52 -34.28 -24.38
C ASN A 166 6.86 -32.82 -24.05
N PRO A 167 6.04 -31.83 -24.48
CA PRO A 167 6.35 -30.43 -24.33
C PRO A 167 6.14 -30.02 -22.87
N SER A 168 7.19 -29.51 -22.25
CA SER A 168 7.16 -28.83 -20.95
C SER A 168 6.29 -27.58 -21.09
N GLY A 169 5.00 -27.70 -20.78
CA GLY A 169 4.12 -26.54 -20.68
C GLY A 169 4.44 -25.73 -19.43
N ILE A 170 5.28 -24.72 -19.56
CA ILE A 170 5.47 -23.70 -18.51
C ILE A 170 4.21 -22.82 -18.51
N ARG A 171 3.39 -22.92 -17.46
CA ARG A 171 2.38 -21.91 -17.14
C ARG A 171 2.91 -21.09 -15.99
N ALA A 172 3.20 -19.81 -16.24
CA ALA A 172 3.77 -18.92 -15.25
C ALA A 172 2.89 -17.69 -15.02
N SER A 173 3.03 -17.13 -13.81
CA SER A 173 2.43 -15.93 -13.24
C SER A 173 0.98 -16.06 -12.75
N LYS A 174 0.82 -15.88 -11.44
CA LYS A 174 -0.47 -15.61 -10.77
C LYS A 174 -0.27 -14.36 -9.92
N LEU A 175 -1.10 -13.35 -10.13
CA LEU A 175 -1.22 -12.24 -9.19
C LEU A 175 -2.09 -12.73 -8.02
N ASN A 176 -1.59 -12.64 -6.79
CA ASN A 176 -2.34 -13.02 -5.60
C ASN A 176 -2.94 -11.76 -4.95
N GLU A 177 -4.12 -11.95 -4.34
CA GLU A 177 -4.86 -10.98 -3.51
C GLU A 177 -4.86 -9.52 -3.99
N ILE A 178 -5.73 -9.25 -4.97
CA ILE A 178 -6.09 -7.89 -5.36
C ILE A 178 -7.46 -7.58 -4.77
N SER A 179 -7.60 -6.43 -4.11
CA SER A 179 -8.91 -5.96 -3.63
C SER A 179 -9.90 -5.92 -4.81
N ARG A 180 -11.19 -6.24 -4.61
CA ARG A 180 -12.21 -6.24 -5.69
C ARG A 180 -12.29 -4.92 -6.47
N ILE A 181 -11.72 -3.84 -5.95
CA ILE A 181 -11.80 -2.48 -6.50
C ILE A 181 -10.59 -2.15 -7.41
N ASP A 182 -9.42 -2.76 -7.20
CA ASP A 182 -8.25 -2.57 -8.08
C ASP A 182 -8.35 -3.39 -9.39
N ILE A 183 -9.37 -4.26 -9.50
CA ILE A 183 -9.68 -5.06 -10.70
C ILE A 183 -9.78 -4.19 -11.96
N GLY A 184 -10.27 -2.94 -11.86
CA GLY A 184 -10.36 -2.03 -13.01
C GLY A 184 -9.01 -1.72 -13.66
N VAL A 185 -7.92 -1.64 -12.88
CA VAL A 185 -6.56 -1.42 -13.41
C VAL A 185 -6.11 -2.61 -14.25
N PHE A 186 -6.39 -3.83 -13.79
CA PHE A 186 -5.96 -5.08 -14.43
C PHE A 186 -6.89 -5.56 -15.55
N ASN A 187 -8.16 -5.17 -15.52
CA ASN A 187 -9.13 -5.41 -16.59
C ASN A 187 -9.12 -4.33 -17.67
N SER A 188 -8.37 -3.24 -17.48
CA SER A 188 -8.14 -2.29 -18.56
C SER A 188 -7.34 -2.97 -19.68
N SER A 189 -7.70 -2.70 -20.93
CA SER A 189 -7.01 -3.23 -22.13
C SER A 189 -5.50 -2.95 -22.17
N ALA A 190 -4.99 -2.11 -21.27
CA ALA A 190 -3.58 -1.84 -21.08
C ALA A 190 -2.80 -2.99 -20.39
N PHE A 191 -3.41 -3.78 -19.49
CA PHE A 191 -2.67 -4.87 -18.83
C PHE A 191 -2.67 -6.15 -19.68
N GLU A 192 -3.81 -6.50 -20.29
CA GLU A 192 -3.90 -7.64 -21.23
C GLU A 192 -3.11 -7.40 -22.52
N GLY A 193 -3.04 -6.15 -23.01
CA GLY A 193 -2.36 -5.81 -24.25
C GLY A 193 -0.82 -5.78 -24.17
N TYR A 194 -0.24 -5.61 -22.98
CA TYR A 194 1.21 -5.38 -22.86
C TYR A 194 2.03 -6.64 -22.52
N TYR A 195 1.55 -7.58 -21.69
CA TYR A 195 2.44 -8.67 -21.20
C TYR A 195 1.79 -10.02 -20.86
N PHE A 196 0.48 -10.23 -21.04
CA PHE A 196 -0.18 -11.47 -20.59
C PHE A 196 -0.76 -12.32 -21.73
N ILE A 197 -0.15 -13.49 -21.97
CA ILE A 197 -0.77 -14.62 -22.69
C ILE A 197 -1.42 -15.56 -21.66
N GLY A 198 -2.22 -15.01 -20.74
CA GLY A 198 -2.78 -15.77 -19.61
C GLY A 198 -4.09 -15.16 -19.10
N LYS A 199 -5.02 -16.02 -18.68
CA LYS A 199 -6.29 -15.61 -18.06
C LYS A 199 -6.06 -15.25 -16.59
N ILE A 200 -6.54 -14.09 -16.15
CA ILE A 200 -6.63 -13.73 -14.74
C ILE A 200 -7.78 -14.56 -14.13
N TYR A 201 -7.47 -15.39 -13.14
CA TYR A 201 -8.46 -16.11 -12.34
C TYR A 201 -8.54 -15.47 -10.96
N CYS A 202 -9.61 -14.71 -10.69
CA CYS A 202 -9.99 -14.35 -9.34
C CYS A 202 -10.63 -15.58 -8.67
N LEU A 203 -10.02 -16.06 -7.58
CA LEU A 203 -10.68 -16.99 -6.67
C LEU A 203 -11.47 -16.15 -5.67
N PHE A 204 -12.77 -16.40 -5.56
CA PHE A 204 -13.71 -15.75 -4.64
C PHE A 204 -13.71 -16.44 -3.27
#